data_AF-A0A968EVM5-F1
#
_entry.id   AF-A0A968EVM5-F1
#
_cell.length_a   1.000
_cell.length_b   1.000
_cell.length_c   1.000
_cell.angle_alpha   90.00
_cell.angle_beta   90.00
_cell.angle_gamma   90.00
#
_symmetry.space_group_name_H-M   'P 1'
#
loop_
_entity.id
_entity.type
_entity.pdbx_description
1 polymer ?
#
loop_
_entity_poly.entity_id
_entity_poly.type
_entity_poly.pdbx_seq_one_letter_code
_entity_poly.pdbx_strand_id
1 'polypeptide(L)'
;MAAGSLLQRRNDTARALEWSHGMVVVAVTWVLVPLIGSIPLALSGHFGDPLDAYFDAMSGLTTTGLSVLQDLDHLAPSLNFWRHLLHF
;
A
#
# COMPACT_ATOMS: atom_id res chain seq x y z
N MET A 1 -3.76 15.50 -44.30
CA MET A 1 -4.92 15.59 -43.37
C MET A 1 -5.21 14.29 -42.61
N ALA A 2 -4.67 13.12 -42.98
CA ALA A 2 -4.95 11.85 -42.30
C ALA A 2 -4.11 11.53 -41.04
N ALA A 3 -2.97 12.21 -40.85
CA ALA A 3 -2.09 11.96 -39.70
C ALA A 3 -2.67 12.52 -38.38
N GLY A 4 -3.40 13.64 -38.44
CA GLY A 4 -4.00 14.28 -37.25
C GLY A 4 -5.15 13.46 -36.65
N SER A 5 -5.96 12.80 -37.48
CA SER A 5 -7.10 12.00 -37.02
C SER A 5 -6.69 10.71 -36.30
N LEU A 6 -5.50 10.18 -36.58
CA LEU A 6 -4.94 9.02 -35.88
C LEU A 6 -4.44 9.39 -34.47
N LEU A 7 -3.89 10.60 -34.30
CA LEU A 7 -3.49 11.11 -32.98
C LEU A 7 -4.70 11.47 -32.10
N GLN A 8 -5.78 11.98 -32.70
CA GLN A 8 -6.98 12.38 -31.97
C GLN A 8 -7.68 11.18 -31.31
N ARG A 9 -7.74 10.03 -31.99
CA ARG A 9 -8.30 8.78 -31.43
C ARG A 9 -7.52 8.22 -30.23
N ARG A 10 -6.23 8.55 -30.05
CA ARG A 10 -5.50 8.18 -28.82
C ARG A 10 -5.80 9.13 -27.66
N ASN A 11 -6.19 10.37 -27.95
CA ASN A 11 -6.46 11.38 -26.94
C ASN A 11 -7.88 11.33 -26.35
N ASP A 12 -8.82 10.62 -27.00
CA ASP A 12 -10.19 10.39 -26.46
C ASP A 12 -10.20 9.50 -25.21
N THR A 13 -9.08 8.83 -24.90
CA THR A 13 -8.89 8.09 -23.63
C THR A 13 -8.52 9.03 -22.47
N ALA A 14 -8.24 10.30 -22.74
CA ALA A 14 -8.07 11.33 -21.71
C ALA A 14 -9.44 11.93 -21.31
N ARG A 15 -10.44 11.05 -21.06
CA ARG A 15 -11.68 11.48 -20.43
C ARG A 15 -11.31 12.09 -19.08
N ALA A 16 -11.70 13.35 -18.85
CA ALA A 16 -11.43 14.03 -17.59
C ALA A 16 -11.87 13.11 -16.44
N LEU A 17 -10.91 12.71 -15.59
CA LEU A 17 -11.18 11.80 -14.48
C LEU A 17 -12.11 12.53 -13.51
N GLU A 18 -13.34 12.05 -13.38
CA GLU A 18 -14.27 12.67 -12.43
C GLU A 18 -13.75 12.47 -11.00
N TRP A 19 -13.98 13.45 -10.13
CA TRP A 19 -13.58 13.43 -8.72
C TRP A 19 -13.99 12.16 -7.98
N SER A 20 -15.15 11.58 -8.33
CA SER A 20 -15.64 10.30 -7.83
C SER A 20 -14.66 9.15 -8.05
N HIS A 21 -14.10 9.04 -9.26
CA HIS A 21 -13.12 8.00 -9.60
C HIS A 21 -11.83 8.19 -8.79
N GLY A 22 -11.38 9.43 -8.59
CA GLY A 22 -10.23 9.74 -7.75
C GLY A 22 -10.43 9.30 -6.30
N MET A 23 -11.59 9.61 -5.70
CA MET A 23 -11.90 9.20 -4.32
C MET A 23 -11.94 7.69 -4.15
N VAL A 24 -12.55 6.96 -5.10
CA VAL A 24 -12.59 5.49 -5.05
C VAL A 24 -11.19 4.90 -5.16
N VAL A 25 -10.36 5.39 -6.07
CA VAL A 25 -8.98 4.92 -6.22
C VAL A 25 -8.18 5.14 -4.93
N VAL A 26 -8.29 6.31 -4.31
CA VAL A 26 -7.63 6.61 -3.03
C VAL A 26 -8.11 5.66 -1.94
N ALA A 27 -9.42 5.50 -1.76
CA ALA A 27 -9.98 4.61 -0.74
C ALA A 27 -9.51 3.16 -0.91
N VAL A 28 -9.52 2.64 -2.14
CA VAL A 28 -9.03 1.29 -2.46
C VAL A 28 -7.52 1.17 -2.22
N THR A 29 -6.75 2.20 -2.57
CA THR A 29 -5.29 2.22 -2.38
C THR A 29 -4.93 2.10 -0.91
N TRP A 30 -5.62 2.82 -0.02
CA TRP A 30 -5.39 2.75 1.42
C TRP A 30 -5.73 1.39 2.05
N VAL A 31 -6.50 0.54 1.38
CA VAL A 31 -6.78 -0.83 1.84
C VAL A 31 -5.79 -1.83 1.22
N LEU A 32 -5.51 -1.70 -0.08
CA LEU A 32 -4.69 -2.68 -0.81
C LEU A 32 -3.20 -2.54 -0.53
N VAL A 33 -2.68 -1.33 -0.41
CA VAL A 33 -1.24 -1.10 -0.16
C VAL A 33 -0.77 -1.74 1.16
N PRO A 34 -1.43 -1.52 2.31
CA PRO A 34 -1.03 -2.17 3.56
C PRO A 34 -1.28 -3.67 3.55
N LEU A 35 -2.30 -4.15 2.80
CA LEU A 35 -2.54 -5.59 2.61
C LEU A 35 -1.37 -6.29 1.90
N ILE A 36 -0.76 -5.63 0.91
CA ILE A 36 0.44 -6.14 0.24
C ILE A 36 1.65 -5.97 1.16
N GLY A 37 1.75 -4.82 1.83
CA GLY A 37 2.84 -4.50 2.77
C GLY A 37 2.94 -5.46 3.95
N SER A 38 1.82 -6.05 4.38
CA SER A 38 1.75 -6.99 5.48
C SER A 38 2.15 -8.43 5.13
N ILE A 39 2.24 -8.79 3.84
CA ILE A 39 2.60 -10.15 3.40
C ILE A 39 3.92 -10.64 4.03
N PRO A 40 5.06 -9.92 3.88
CA PRO A 40 6.32 -10.38 4.48
C PRO A 40 6.27 -10.39 6.02
N LEU A 41 5.47 -9.51 6.63
CA LEU A 41 5.26 -9.47 8.08
C LEU A 41 4.47 -10.70 8.55
N ALA A 42 3.39 -11.06 7.87
CA ALA A 42 2.58 -12.23 8.18
C ALA A 42 3.36 -13.54 7.97
N LEU A 43 4.21 -13.60 6.95
CA LEU A 43 5.06 -14.77 6.67
C LEU A 43 6.27 -14.89 7.60
N SER A 44 6.58 -13.86 8.40
CA SER A 44 7.74 -13.86 9.29
C SER A 44 7.63 -14.78 10.49
N GLY A 45 6.42 -15.26 10.82
CA GLY A 45 6.16 -16.06 12.03
C GLY A 45 6.23 -15.28 13.34
N HIS A 46 6.46 -13.96 13.31
CA HIS A 46 6.53 -13.11 14.51
C HIS A 46 5.17 -12.57 14.96
N PHE A 47 4.14 -12.67 14.11
CA PHE A 47 2.77 -12.28 14.42
C PHE A 47 1.92 -13.52 14.72
N GLY A 48 1.07 -13.43 15.75
CA GLY A 48 0.15 -14.51 16.12
C GLY A 48 -1.02 -14.66 15.15
N ASP A 49 -1.53 -13.54 14.62
CA ASP A 49 -2.60 -13.48 13.62
C ASP A 49 -2.15 -12.64 12.40
N PRO A 50 -2.45 -13.06 11.15
CA PRO A 50 -2.28 -12.22 9.96
C PRO A 50 -2.92 -10.81 10.07
N LEU A 51 -3.99 -10.65 10.86
CA LEU A 51 -4.62 -9.36 11.13
C LEU A 51 -3.73 -8.42 11.93
N ASP A 52 -2.89 -8.92 12.84
CA ASP A 52 -1.94 -8.11 13.59
C ASP A 52 -0.85 -7.56 12.66
N ALA A 53 -0.39 -8.38 11.71
CA ALA A 53 0.56 -7.97 10.69
C ALA A 53 -0.03 -6.92 9.73
N TYR A 54 -1.32 -7.06 9.37
CA TYR A 54 -2.03 -6.06 8.59
C TYR A 54 -2.20 -4.73 9.35
N PHE A 55 -2.59 -4.81 10.62
CA PHE A 55 -2.74 -3.63 11.48
C PHE A 55 -1.42 -2.88 11.61
N ASP A 56 -0.31 -3.59 11.83
CA ASP A 56 1.02 -3.00 11.95
C ASP A 56 1.46 -2.33 10.62
N ALA A 57 1.24 -2.99 9.48
CA ALA A 57 1.51 -2.40 8.16
C ALA A 57 0.66 -1.16 7.86
N MET A 58 -0.64 -1.21 8.19
CA MET A 58 -1.56 -0.07 8.04
C MET A 58 -1.09 1.11 8.90
N SER A 59 -0.82 0.84 10.18
CA SER A 59 -0.36 1.82 11.17
C SER A 59 0.95 2.50 10.73
N GLY A 60 1.88 1.74 10.16
CA GLY A 60 3.10 2.26 9.57
C GLY A 60 2.84 3.19 8.39
N LEU A 61 2.07 2.71 7.41
CA LEU A 61 1.78 3.43 6.16
C LEU A 61 0.99 4.72 6.39
N THR A 62 0.14 4.77 7.42
CA THR A 62 -0.62 5.97 7.84
C THR A 62 0.12 6.80 8.88
N THR A 63 1.42 6.56 9.09
CA THR A 63 2.27 7.26 10.06
C THR A 63 1.68 7.32 11.47
N THR A 64 0.87 6.33 11.84
CA THR A 64 0.25 6.20 13.16
C THR A 64 1.25 5.63 14.17
N GLY A 65 2.13 4.73 13.72
CA GLY A 65 3.30 4.27 14.48
C GLY A 65 3.00 3.33 15.65
N LEU A 66 1.78 2.78 15.72
CA LEU A 66 1.41 1.72 16.66
C LEU A 66 1.88 0.34 16.16
N SER A 67 2.31 -0.52 17.08
CA SER A 67 2.79 -1.87 16.81
C SER A 67 2.18 -2.85 17.81
N VAL A 68 1.72 -4.01 17.33
CA VAL A 68 1.18 -5.10 18.16
C VAL A 68 2.23 -6.17 18.42
N LEU A 69 3.34 -6.16 17.66
CA LEU A 69 4.45 -7.07 17.79
C LEU A 69 5.09 -6.99 19.20
N GLN A 70 5.15 -8.13 19.89
CA GLN A 70 5.58 -8.21 21.30
C GLN A 70 7.10 -8.33 21.48
N ASP A 71 7.82 -8.87 20.49
CA ASP A 71 9.26 -9.12 20.58
C ASP A 71 10.01 -8.46 19.41
N LEU A 72 10.14 -7.13 19.50
CA LEU A 72 10.83 -6.31 18.50
C LEU A 72 12.36 -6.52 18.52
N ASP A 73 12.92 -6.89 19.68
CA ASP A 73 14.36 -6.97 19.90
C ASP A 73 15.00 -8.19 19.20
N HIS A 74 14.22 -9.24 18.95
CA HIS A 74 14.67 -10.46 18.27
C HIS A 74 14.27 -10.51 16.78
N LEU A 75 13.67 -9.45 16.26
CA LEU A 75 13.25 -9.40 14.85
C LEU A 75 14.47 -9.38 13.92
N ALA A 76 14.41 -10.15 12.83
CA ALA A 76 15.47 -10.15 11.83
C ALA A 76 15.71 -8.72 11.28
N PRO A 77 16.97 -8.27 11.09
CA PRO A 77 17.27 -6.91 10.62
C PRO A 77 16.59 -6.55 9.28
N SER A 78 16.40 -7.53 8.39
CA SER A 78 15.69 -7.34 7.13
C SER A 78 14.20 -7.04 7.31
N LEU A 79 13.55 -7.67 8.28
CA LEU A 79 12.16 -7.39 8.63
C LEU A 79 12.04 -6.05 9.35
N ASN A 80 13.00 -5.72 10.21
CA ASN A 80 13.02 -4.43 10.87
C ASN A 80 13.21 -3.28 9.85
N PHE A 81 14.08 -3.47 8.85
CA PHE A 81 14.21 -2.56 7.71
C PHE A 81 12.90 -2.44 6.92
N TRP A 82 12.23 -3.55 6.61
CA TRP A 82 10.93 -3.52 5.93
C TRP A 82 9.87 -2.74 6.70
N ARG A 83 9.81 -2.91 8.03
CA ARG A 83 8.93 -2.10 8.90
C ARG A 83 9.25 -0.61 8.79
N HIS A 84 10.52 -0.24 8.87
CA HIS A 84 10.93 1.15 8.70
C HIS A 84 10.63 1.69 7.29
N LEU A 85 10.66 0.87 6.25
CA LEU A 85 10.21 1.28 4.91
C LEU A 85 8.72 1.52 4.81
N LEU A 86 7.90 0.90 5.67
CA LEU A 86 6.48 1.22 5.78
C LEU A 86 6.25 2.46 6.66
N HIS A 87 7.17 2.75 7.59
CA HIS A 87 7.15 3.87 8.54
C HIS A 87 8.12 4.98 8.05
N PHE A 88 7.80 5.65 6.95
CA PHE A 88 8.62 6.72 6.36
C PHE A 88 8.23 8.13 6.80
#